data_AF-A0A2N2PV63-F1
#
_entry.id   AF-A0A2N2PV63-F1
#
_cell.length_a   1.000
_cell.length_b   1.000
_cell.length_c   1.000
_cell.angle_alpha   90.00
_cell.angle_beta   90.00
_cell.angle_gamma   90.00
#
_symmetry.space_group_name_H-M   'P 1'
#
loop_
_entity.id
_entity.type
_entity.pdbx_description
1 polymer ?
#
loop_
_entity_poly.entity_id
_entity_poly.type
_entity_poly.pdbx_seq_one_letter_code
_entity_poly.pdbx_strand_id
1 'polypeptide(L)'
;MSEVEKRQLAPFPGVPRSLSALVEFPDGFEAFYNDHFGFRERLVYLYNVLNVRLGVSPTEKVLVGKDGWFFYANREDGNVIQDYRNNDPLTASDLAAWQADLEQKYRWLHAQGIAYLFVIVPNKHTIYAEYLPDYITKVGAQSRADQLVEYLAAHTAVPVLDLRPVMLAAKGSGPLLYDRTSTHWNAWGANLAQAAIATTLAAQLPAIAPVRYAATDFRFELGAGNEDLAVMMSVGDEFSQPSPVLTVELPACERQVLEDKPYRFRGQRPFQTT
;
A
#
# COMPACT_ATOMS: atom_id res chain seq x y z
N MET A 1 12.27 -7.27 -40.33
CA MET A 1 13.07 -7.41 -39.09
C MET A 1 12.74 -6.22 -38.22
N SER A 2 12.52 -6.42 -36.92
CA SER A 2 12.45 -5.31 -35.97
C SER A 2 13.83 -4.65 -35.86
N GLU A 3 13.92 -3.32 -36.00
CA GLU A 3 15.18 -2.57 -35.84
C GLU A 3 15.66 -2.54 -34.38
N VAL A 4 14.75 -2.75 -33.42
CA VAL A 4 15.05 -2.70 -31.97
C VAL A 4 15.43 -4.08 -31.43
N GLU A 5 14.78 -5.16 -31.90
CA GLU A 5 14.93 -6.51 -31.33
C GLU A 5 15.66 -7.51 -32.25
N LYS A 6 16.02 -7.10 -33.49
CA LYS A 6 16.68 -7.96 -34.50
C LYS A 6 16.04 -9.35 -34.71
N ARG A 7 14.72 -9.47 -34.48
CA ARG A 7 13.94 -10.69 -34.75
C ARG A 7 13.09 -10.59 -36.02
N GLN A 8 12.72 -11.74 -36.58
CA GLN A 8 11.73 -11.82 -37.66
C GLN A 8 10.35 -11.55 -37.07
N LEU A 9 9.59 -10.65 -37.71
CA LEU A 9 8.23 -10.31 -37.30
C LEU A 9 7.30 -11.46 -37.65
N ALA A 10 6.31 -11.74 -36.80
CA ALA A 10 5.29 -12.76 -37.04
C ALA A 10 4.58 -12.47 -38.36
N PRO A 11 4.57 -13.38 -39.34
CA PRO A 11 3.88 -13.17 -40.61
C PRO A 11 2.36 -13.18 -40.41
N PHE A 12 1.62 -12.55 -41.33
CA PHE A 12 0.16 -12.62 -41.31
C PHE A 12 -0.29 -14.09 -41.39
N PRO A 13 -1.16 -14.59 -40.49
CA PRO A 13 -1.51 -16.01 -40.39
C PRO A 13 -2.28 -16.57 -41.60
N GLY A 14 -2.62 -15.72 -42.59
CA GLY A 14 -3.37 -16.08 -43.78
C GLY A 14 -4.86 -16.28 -43.48
N VAL A 15 -5.68 -16.46 -44.52
CA VAL A 15 -7.12 -16.74 -44.34
C VAL A 15 -7.27 -18.23 -43.95
N PRO A 16 -7.92 -18.57 -42.81
CA PRO A 16 -8.01 -19.94 -42.36
C PRO A 16 -8.86 -20.78 -43.34
N ARG A 17 -8.35 -21.96 -43.71
CA ARG A 17 -8.99 -22.87 -44.69
C ARG A 17 -9.43 -24.21 -44.09
N SER A 18 -9.28 -24.37 -42.78
CA SER A 18 -9.70 -25.57 -42.03
C SER A 18 -10.20 -25.18 -40.64
N LEU A 19 -10.90 -26.09 -39.97
CA LEU A 19 -11.36 -25.91 -38.59
C LEU A 19 -10.20 -25.75 -37.60
N SER A 20 -9.09 -26.48 -37.81
CA SER A 20 -7.88 -26.30 -37.00
C SER A 20 -7.25 -24.92 -37.21
N ALA A 21 -7.16 -24.46 -38.45
CA ALA A 21 -6.64 -23.13 -38.77
C ALA A 21 -7.54 -22.02 -38.24
N LEU A 22 -8.85 -22.24 -38.13
CA LEU A 22 -9.80 -21.31 -37.50
C LEU A 22 -9.57 -21.18 -35.98
N VAL A 23 -9.15 -22.27 -35.32
CA VAL A 23 -8.82 -22.27 -33.89
C VAL A 23 -7.46 -21.60 -33.62
N GLU A 24 -6.49 -21.78 -34.51
CA GLU A 24 -5.13 -21.20 -34.39
C GLU A 24 -5.03 -19.75 -34.92
N PHE A 25 -6.00 -19.31 -35.74
CA PHE A 25 -5.99 -17.98 -36.36
C PHE A 25 -5.97 -16.81 -35.36
N PRO A 26 -6.72 -16.80 -34.24
CA PRO A 26 -6.68 -15.71 -33.27
C PRO A 26 -5.27 -15.48 -32.71
N ASP A 27 -4.59 -16.53 -32.28
CA ASP A 27 -3.24 -16.46 -31.72
C ASP A 27 -2.22 -15.96 -32.76
N GLY A 28 -2.31 -16.46 -34.00
CA GLY A 28 -1.47 -16.02 -35.11
C GLY A 28 -1.75 -14.58 -35.54
N PHE A 29 -3.00 -14.13 -35.47
CA PHE A 29 -3.39 -12.76 -35.81
C PHE A 29 -2.98 -11.79 -34.71
N GLU A 30 -3.12 -12.17 -33.44
CA GLU A 30 -2.66 -11.38 -32.30
C GLU A 30 -1.14 -11.21 -32.33
N ALA A 31 -0.39 -12.28 -32.62
CA ALA A 31 1.07 -12.21 -32.79
C ALA A 31 1.47 -11.28 -33.96
N PHE A 32 0.83 -11.40 -35.13
CA PHE A 32 1.04 -10.50 -36.26
C PHE A 32 0.68 -9.04 -35.91
N TYR A 33 -0.48 -8.82 -35.29
CA TYR A 33 -0.96 -7.50 -34.93
C TYR A 33 -0.07 -6.82 -33.89
N ASN A 34 0.40 -7.55 -32.88
CA ASN A 34 1.34 -7.01 -31.89
C ASN A 34 2.70 -6.67 -32.52
N ASP A 35 3.19 -7.47 -33.46
CA ASP A 35 4.46 -7.24 -34.16
C ASP A 35 4.37 -6.12 -35.24
N HIS A 36 3.18 -5.81 -35.76
CA HIS A 36 2.98 -4.84 -36.85
C HIS A 36 2.24 -3.57 -36.44
N PHE A 37 1.46 -3.59 -35.37
CA PHE A 37 0.77 -2.45 -34.77
C PHE A 37 1.49 -2.00 -33.49
N GLY A 38 2.76 -1.61 -33.63
CA GLY A 38 3.69 -1.22 -32.55
C GLY A 38 3.32 0.06 -31.78
N PHE A 39 2.11 0.60 -31.95
CA PHE A 39 1.60 1.76 -31.21
C PHE A 39 0.56 1.40 -30.15
N ARG A 40 0.13 0.13 -30.02
CA ARG A 40 -0.89 -0.27 -29.03
C ARG A 40 -0.54 0.20 -27.63
N GLU A 41 0.66 -0.11 -27.14
CA GLU A 41 1.10 0.29 -25.80
C GLU A 41 1.14 1.81 -25.64
N ARG A 42 1.63 2.53 -26.66
CA ARG A 42 1.69 4.00 -26.66
C ARG A 42 0.30 4.63 -26.66
N LEU A 43 -0.65 4.05 -27.40
CA LEU A 43 -2.04 4.50 -27.46
C LEU A 43 -2.79 4.21 -26.17
N VAL A 44 -2.56 3.03 -25.56
CA VAL A 44 -3.13 2.67 -24.25
C VAL A 44 -2.57 3.59 -23.17
N TYR A 45 -1.25 3.81 -23.16
CA TYR A 45 -0.60 4.77 -22.26
C TYR A 45 -1.20 6.18 -22.43
N LEU A 46 -1.28 6.68 -23.67
CA LEU A 46 -1.83 8.00 -23.96
C LEU A 46 -3.31 8.10 -23.55
N TYR A 47 -4.11 7.07 -23.85
CA TYR A 47 -5.50 6.98 -23.44
C TYR A 47 -5.64 7.04 -21.91
N ASN A 48 -4.83 6.27 -21.18
CA ASN A 48 -4.85 6.26 -19.71
C ASN A 48 -4.43 7.61 -19.13
N VAL A 49 -3.33 8.21 -19.63
CA VAL A 49 -2.88 9.54 -19.21
C VAL A 49 -3.97 10.60 -19.46
N LEU A 50 -4.62 10.58 -20.63
CA LEU A 50 -5.70 11.51 -20.95
C LEU A 50 -6.91 11.31 -20.01
N ASN A 51 -7.33 10.06 -19.75
CA ASN A 51 -8.39 9.78 -18.79
C ASN A 51 -8.05 10.32 -17.41
N VAL A 52 -6.85 10.05 -16.89
CA VAL A 52 -6.42 10.52 -15.58
C VAL A 52 -6.39 12.05 -15.52
N ARG A 53 -5.92 12.71 -16.58
CA ARG A 53 -5.95 14.19 -16.68
C ARG A 53 -7.38 14.75 -16.72
N LEU A 54 -8.36 13.97 -17.16
CA LEU A 54 -9.79 14.28 -17.10
C LEU A 54 -10.45 13.86 -15.77
N GLY A 55 -9.68 13.35 -14.81
CA GLY A 55 -10.19 12.87 -13.52
C GLY A 55 -10.86 11.49 -13.58
N VAL A 56 -10.67 10.74 -14.67
CA VAL A 56 -11.24 9.41 -14.88
C VAL A 56 -10.15 8.37 -14.67
N SER A 57 -10.43 7.39 -13.80
CA SER A 57 -9.53 6.25 -13.64
C SER A 57 -9.75 5.21 -14.74
N PRO A 58 -8.70 4.68 -15.38
CA PRO A 58 -8.83 3.58 -16.33
C PRO A 58 -9.09 2.21 -15.66
N THR A 59 -9.11 2.15 -14.32
CA THR A 59 -9.33 0.93 -13.54
C THR A 59 -10.13 1.23 -12.28
N GLU A 60 -11.00 0.31 -11.86
CA GLU A 60 -11.76 0.45 -10.60
C GLU A 60 -10.88 0.31 -9.35
N LYS A 61 -9.65 -0.19 -9.49
CA LYS A 61 -8.72 -0.43 -8.38
C LYS A 61 -8.05 0.84 -7.87
N VAL A 62 -8.10 1.91 -8.65
CA VAL A 62 -7.47 3.20 -8.32
C VAL A 62 -8.49 4.30 -8.51
N LEU A 63 -8.55 5.20 -7.54
CA LEU A 63 -9.34 6.42 -7.56
C LEU A 63 -8.42 7.59 -7.89
N VAL A 64 -8.75 8.36 -8.93
CA VAL A 64 -8.07 9.62 -9.23
C VAL A 64 -8.63 10.71 -8.32
N GLY A 65 -7.76 11.26 -7.47
CA GLY A 65 -8.03 12.40 -6.60
C GLY A 65 -7.62 13.73 -7.24
N LYS A 66 -7.61 14.78 -6.42
CA LYS A 66 -7.21 16.15 -6.81
C LYS A 66 -5.69 16.28 -6.85
N ASP A 67 -5.18 17.24 -7.60
CA ASP A 67 -3.76 17.63 -7.63
C ASP A 67 -2.77 16.49 -7.88
N GLY A 68 -3.15 15.53 -8.73
CA GLY A 68 -2.31 14.39 -9.11
C GLY A 68 -2.20 13.30 -8.04
N TRP A 69 -3.07 13.31 -7.03
CA TRP A 69 -3.14 12.23 -6.04
C TRP A 69 -3.94 11.04 -6.55
N PHE A 70 -3.39 9.85 -6.37
CA PHE A 70 -4.09 8.60 -6.62
C PHE A 70 -4.39 7.91 -5.29
N PHE A 71 -5.52 7.22 -5.22
CA PHE A 71 -5.98 6.55 -4.01
C PHE A 71 -6.35 5.12 -4.33
N TYR A 72 -6.01 4.20 -3.44
CA TYR A 72 -6.36 2.80 -3.62
C TYR A 72 -7.85 2.56 -3.41
N ALA A 73 -8.49 1.84 -4.33
CA ALA A 73 -9.94 1.64 -4.32
C ALA A 73 -10.37 0.20 -4.66
N ASN A 74 -9.45 -0.77 -4.66
CA ASN A 74 -9.79 -2.16 -4.96
C ASN A 74 -10.70 -2.75 -3.89
N ARG A 75 -11.95 -3.07 -4.26
CA ARG A 75 -12.96 -3.61 -3.35
C ARG A 75 -12.70 -5.07 -2.96
N GLU A 76 -11.90 -5.79 -3.73
CA GLU A 76 -11.56 -7.20 -3.46
C GLU A 76 -10.66 -7.35 -2.24
N ASP A 77 -9.84 -6.34 -1.94
CA ASP A 77 -8.87 -6.34 -0.84
C ASP A 77 -9.42 -5.62 0.41
N GLY A 78 -10.71 -5.26 0.41
CA GLY A 78 -11.38 -4.49 1.45
C GLY A 78 -11.97 -3.18 0.92
N ASN A 79 -12.93 -2.61 1.64
CA ASN A 79 -13.66 -1.44 1.15
C ASN A 79 -13.10 -0.13 1.72
N VAL A 80 -11.85 0.20 1.36
CA VAL A 80 -11.10 1.35 1.92
C VAL A 80 -11.83 2.68 1.77
N ILE A 81 -12.61 2.85 0.70
CA ILE A 81 -13.45 4.03 0.51
C ILE A 81 -14.59 4.08 1.55
N GLN A 82 -15.30 2.97 1.79
CA GLN A 82 -16.35 2.96 2.82
C GLN A 82 -15.77 3.08 4.23
N ASP A 83 -14.58 2.53 4.48
CA ASP A 83 -13.85 2.71 5.73
C ASP A 83 -13.55 4.20 5.98
N TYR A 84 -13.01 4.91 4.98
CA TYR A 84 -12.78 6.35 5.07
C TYR A 84 -14.08 7.13 5.29
N ARG A 85 -15.16 6.72 4.60
CA ARG A 85 -16.48 7.34 4.74
C ARG A 85 -17.16 7.01 6.07
N ASN A 86 -16.58 6.15 6.92
CA ASN A 86 -17.18 5.68 8.16
C ASN A 86 -18.57 5.04 7.93
N ASN A 87 -18.74 4.31 6.83
CA ASN A 87 -20.01 3.73 6.41
C ASN A 87 -20.08 2.20 6.62
N ASP A 88 -19.08 1.63 7.29
CA ASP A 88 -18.99 0.22 7.64
C ASP A 88 -18.44 0.06 9.08
N PRO A 89 -19.22 0.41 10.12
CA PRO A 89 -18.76 0.36 11.50
C PRO A 89 -18.48 -1.07 11.98
N LEU A 90 -17.58 -1.22 12.95
CA LEU A 90 -17.36 -2.50 13.61
C LEU A 90 -18.54 -2.82 14.53
N THR A 91 -18.97 -4.07 14.54
CA THR A 91 -19.94 -4.54 15.52
C THR A 91 -19.27 -4.78 16.88
N ALA A 92 -20.06 -4.87 17.95
CA ALA A 92 -19.55 -5.26 19.26
C ALA A 92 -18.86 -6.64 19.22
N SER A 93 -19.34 -7.56 18.37
CA SER A 93 -18.70 -8.88 18.18
C SER A 93 -17.35 -8.76 17.49
N ASP A 94 -17.21 -7.87 16.50
CA ASP A 94 -15.92 -7.65 15.83
C ASP A 94 -14.89 -7.07 16.80
N LEU A 95 -15.30 -6.10 17.62
CA LEU A 95 -14.44 -5.48 18.64
C LEU A 95 -13.99 -6.50 19.70
N ALA A 96 -14.91 -7.34 20.19
CA ALA A 96 -14.59 -8.41 21.12
C ALA A 96 -13.64 -9.46 20.50
N ALA A 97 -13.82 -9.78 19.21
CA ALA A 97 -12.92 -10.69 18.49
C ALA A 97 -11.51 -10.10 18.35
N TRP A 98 -11.39 -8.82 17.99
CA TRP A 98 -10.10 -8.11 17.95
C TRP A 98 -9.40 -8.13 19.31
N GLN A 99 -10.12 -7.82 20.39
CA GLN A 99 -9.57 -7.87 21.74
C GLN A 99 -9.04 -9.27 22.07
N ALA A 100 -9.86 -10.31 21.91
CA ALA A 100 -9.48 -11.68 22.24
C ALA A 100 -8.24 -12.13 21.45
N ASP A 101 -8.18 -11.82 20.17
CA ASP A 101 -7.07 -12.17 19.29
C ASP A 101 -5.78 -11.44 19.64
N LEU A 102 -5.85 -10.17 20.06
CA LEU A 102 -4.67 -9.39 20.46
C LEU A 102 -4.19 -9.80 21.85
N GLU A 103 -5.10 -10.05 22.79
CA GLU A 103 -4.76 -10.52 24.13
C GLU A 103 -4.10 -11.90 24.10
N GLN A 104 -4.60 -12.81 23.26
CA GLN A 104 -4.00 -14.12 23.11
C GLN A 104 -2.54 -14.02 22.63
N LYS A 105 -2.28 -13.19 21.61
CA LYS A 105 -0.93 -12.93 21.10
C LYS A 105 -0.05 -12.30 22.18
N TYR A 106 -0.56 -11.27 22.84
CA TYR A 106 0.15 -10.53 23.88
C TYR A 106 0.56 -11.44 25.04
N ARG A 107 -0.38 -12.22 25.61
CA ARG A 107 -0.09 -13.15 26.71
C ARG A 107 0.92 -14.20 26.32
N TRP A 108 0.80 -14.77 25.11
CA TRP A 108 1.73 -15.79 24.63
C TRP A 108 3.16 -15.24 24.45
N LEU A 109 3.32 -14.05 23.85
CA LEU A 109 4.62 -13.40 23.68
C LEU A 109 5.23 -12.97 25.02
N HIS A 110 4.40 -12.38 25.89
CA HIS A 110 4.83 -11.92 27.20
C HIS A 110 5.30 -13.07 28.10
N ALA A 111 4.66 -14.24 28.04
CA ALA A 111 5.09 -15.44 28.75
C ALA A 111 6.50 -15.92 28.35
N GLN A 112 6.99 -15.50 27.18
CA GLN A 112 8.34 -15.80 26.66
C GLN A 112 9.31 -14.61 26.83
N GLY A 113 8.90 -13.55 27.54
CA GLY A 113 9.71 -12.34 27.71
C GLY A 113 9.83 -11.49 26.44
N ILE A 114 8.93 -11.66 25.47
CA ILE A 114 8.95 -10.90 24.21
C ILE A 114 7.97 -9.73 24.32
N ALA A 115 8.48 -8.50 24.13
CA ALA A 115 7.64 -7.31 24.07
C ALA A 115 6.74 -7.31 22.82
N TYR A 116 5.52 -6.79 22.97
CA TYR A 116 4.55 -6.73 21.89
C TYR A 116 3.85 -5.37 21.87
N LEU A 117 3.71 -4.83 20.66
CA LEU A 117 3.03 -3.57 20.38
C LEU A 117 2.18 -3.77 19.14
N PHE A 118 0.88 -3.53 19.24
CA PHE A 118 0.00 -3.48 18.09
C PHE A 118 0.00 -2.05 17.51
N VAL A 119 0.39 -1.91 16.24
CA VAL A 119 0.52 -0.60 15.59
C VAL A 119 -0.56 -0.45 14.52
N ILE A 120 -1.34 0.62 14.61
CA ILE A 120 -2.32 1.00 13.59
C ILE A 120 -1.65 1.98 12.63
N VAL A 121 -1.43 1.50 11.40
CA VAL A 121 -0.87 2.30 10.30
C VAL A 121 -2.01 3.00 9.57
N PRO A 122 -1.98 4.33 9.40
CA PRO A 122 -3.05 5.03 8.72
C PRO A 122 -3.04 4.81 7.21
N ASN A 123 -4.23 4.75 6.64
CA ASN A 123 -4.40 4.84 5.19
C ASN A 123 -4.13 6.26 4.71
N LYS A 124 -3.58 6.37 3.49
CA LYS A 124 -3.37 7.65 2.80
C LYS A 124 -4.65 8.48 2.69
N HIS A 125 -5.80 7.82 2.53
CA HIS A 125 -7.14 8.43 2.56
C HIS A 125 -7.41 9.25 3.82
N THR A 126 -6.94 8.78 4.98
CA THR A 126 -7.13 9.47 6.26
C THR A 126 -6.17 10.64 6.42
N ILE A 127 -4.91 10.48 6.00
CA ILE A 127 -3.88 11.51 6.16
C ILE A 127 -4.05 12.65 5.14
N TYR A 128 -4.42 12.33 3.90
CA TYR A 128 -4.48 13.26 2.76
C TYR A 128 -5.90 13.38 2.18
N ALA A 129 -6.90 13.38 3.07
CA ALA A 129 -8.31 13.44 2.75
C ALA A 129 -8.72 14.64 1.88
N GLU A 130 -8.04 15.77 2.01
CA GLU A 130 -8.29 16.99 1.24
C GLU A 130 -8.05 16.81 -0.26
N TYR A 131 -7.31 15.77 -0.66
CA TYR A 131 -7.06 15.43 -2.06
C TYR A 131 -8.02 14.36 -2.59
N LEU A 132 -8.94 13.84 -1.78
CA LEU A 132 -10.02 12.99 -2.29
C LEU A 132 -11.03 13.82 -3.10
N PRO A 133 -11.74 13.22 -4.07
CA PRO A 133 -12.84 13.88 -4.76
C PRO A 133 -13.93 14.33 -3.79
N ASP A 134 -14.53 15.51 -4.05
CA ASP A 134 -15.45 16.16 -3.11
C ASP A 134 -16.73 15.37 -2.83
N TYR A 135 -17.10 14.42 -3.71
CA TYR A 135 -18.24 13.53 -3.51
C TYR A 135 -17.97 12.41 -2.49
N ILE A 136 -16.72 12.20 -2.08
CA ILE A 136 -16.32 11.23 -1.06
C ILE A 136 -16.23 11.93 0.28
N THR A 137 -17.33 11.88 1.03
CA THR A 137 -17.43 12.52 2.35
C THR A 137 -17.65 11.50 3.45
N LYS A 138 -17.22 11.86 4.67
CA LYS A 138 -17.55 11.09 5.87
C LYS A 138 -19.05 11.10 6.12
N VAL A 139 -19.60 9.93 6.40
CA VAL A 139 -21.01 9.67 6.71
C VAL A 139 -21.19 9.46 8.21
N GLY A 140 -20.38 8.57 8.81
CA GLY A 140 -20.38 8.30 10.24
C GLY A 140 -19.45 9.21 11.05
N ALA A 141 -19.76 9.36 12.35
CA ALA A 141 -18.95 10.17 13.28
C ALA A 141 -17.59 9.52 13.62
N GLN A 142 -17.57 8.20 13.78
CA GLN A 142 -16.37 7.43 14.15
C GLN A 142 -15.96 6.46 13.04
N SER A 143 -14.66 6.41 12.76
CA SER A 143 -14.08 5.37 11.91
C SER A 143 -13.96 4.04 12.64
N ARG A 144 -13.75 2.95 11.89
CA ARG A 144 -13.43 1.63 12.46
C ARG A 144 -12.18 1.69 13.35
N ALA A 145 -11.18 2.48 12.94
CA ALA A 145 -9.96 2.67 13.72
C ALA A 145 -10.23 3.43 15.03
N ASP A 146 -11.11 4.44 15.03
CA ASP A 146 -11.52 5.13 16.27
C ASP A 146 -12.22 4.14 17.23
N GLN A 147 -13.19 3.38 16.71
CA GLN A 147 -13.90 2.36 17.49
C GLN A 147 -12.95 1.33 18.10
N LEU A 148 -11.98 0.83 17.30
CA LEU A 148 -11.03 -0.16 17.77
C LEU A 148 -10.05 0.40 18.81
N VAL A 149 -9.49 1.60 18.59
CA VAL A 149 -8.56 2.24 19.53
C VAL A 149 -9.24 2.52 20.87
N GLU A 150 -10.42 3.14 20.84
CA GLU A 150 -11.19 3.45 22.03
C GLU A 150 -11.60 2.18 22.79
N TYR A 151 -12.08 1.16 22.06
CA TYR A 151 -12.48 -0.11 22.66
C TYR A 151 -11.30 -0.83 23.33
N LEU A 152 -10.17 -0.98 22.63
CA LEU A 152 -8.99 -1.66 23.18
C LEU A 152 -8.44 -0.93 24.39
N ALA A 153 -8.37 0.41 24.35
CA ALA A 153 -7.91 1.21 25.49
C ALA A 153 -8.78 1.01 26.75
N ALA A 154 -10.09 0.79 26.57
CA ALA A 154 -11.02 0.59 27.68
C ALA A 154 -11.09 -0.86 28.18
N HIS A 155 -10.78 -1.85 27.35
CA HIS A 155 -11.07 -3.26 27.64
C HIS A 155 -9.82 -4.15 27.77
N THR A 156 -8.63 -3.67 27.40
CA THR A 156 -7.42 -4.48 27.46
C THR A 156 -6.17 -3.71 27.87
N ALA A 157 -5.16 -4.44 28.35
CA ALA A 157 -3.84 -3.91 28.67
C ALA A 157 -2.84 -4.07 27.51
N VAL A 158 -3.26 -4.62 26.36
CA VAL A 158 -2.38 -4.76 25.19
C VAL A 158 -1.92 -3.36 24.75
N PRO A 159 -0.59 -3.12 24.61
CA PRO A 159 -0.09 -1.85 24.09
C PRO A 159 -0.56 -1.63 22.65
N VAL A 160 -1.20 -0.50 22.39
CA VAL A 160 -1.65 -0.07 21.06
C VAL A 160 -1.04 1.29 20.73
N LEU A 161 -0.46 1.42 19.54
CA LEU A 161 0.03 2.68 19.00
C LEU A 161 -0.76 3.05 17.74
N ASP A 162 -1.54 4.12 17.82
CA ASP A 162 -2.15 4.74 16.64
C ASP A 162 -1.20 5.77 16.04
N LEU A 163 -0.79 5.57 14.79
CA LEU A 163 0.11 6.50 14.11
C LEU A 163 -0.61 7.70 13.47
N ARG A 164 -1.96 7.72 13.43
CA ARG A 164 -2.72 8.86 12.87
C ARG A 164 -2.35 10.20 13.50
N PRO A 165 -2.29 10.36 14.84
CA PRO A 165 -1.95 11.65 15.44
C PRO A 165 -0.52 12.10 15.08
N VAL A 166 0.44 11.17 15.05
CA VAL A 166 1.84 11.45 14.68
C VAL A 166 1.92 11.98 13.25
N MET A 167 1.25 11.31 12.32
CA MET A 167 1.28 11.67 10.90
C MET A 167 0.49 12.94 10.61
N LEU A 168 -0.67 13.14 11.24
CA LEU A 168 -1.46 14.36 11.08
C LEU A 168 -0.74 15.59 11.66
N ALA A 169 -0.04 15.45 12.79
CA ALA A 169 0.72 16.56 13.38
C ALA A 169 1.93 16.97 12.54
N ALA A 170 2.56 16.02 11.83
CA ALA A 170 3.70 16.29 10.96
C ALA A 170 3.31 16.77 9.55
N LYS A 171 2.04 16.59 9.18
CA LYS A 171 1.53 17.00 7.88
C LYS A 171 1.56 18.53 7.77
N GLY A 172 2.19 19.03 6.71
CA GLY A 172 2.30 20.47 6.42
C GLY A 172 3.48 21.18 7.11
N SER A 173 4.18 20.53 8.04
CA SER A 173 5.40 21.06 8.67
C SER A 173 6.70 20.52 8.05
N GLY A 174 6.60 19.79 6.94
CA GLY A 174 7.73 19.15 6.27
C GLY A 174 7.34 18.53 4.92
N PRO A 175 8.19 17.65 4.36
CA PRO A 175 7.90 16.91 3.14
C PRO A 175 6.58 16.11 3.21
N LEU A 176 6.06 15.74 2.04
CA LEU A 176 4.93 14.81 1.97
C LEU A 176 5.30 13.50 2.68
N LEU A 177 4.33 12.90 3.37
CA LEU A 177 4.52 11.65 4.11
C LEU A 177 4.26 10.42 3.23
N TYR A 178 3.51 10.58 2.15
CA TYR A 178 3.16 9.55 1.17
C TYR A 178 3.42 10.10 -0.22
N ASP A 179 3.80 9.22 -1.13
CA ASP A 179 3.87 9.59 -2.54
C ASP A 179 2.46 9.68 -3.14
N ARG A 180 2.26 10.66 -4.03
CA ARG A 180 0.93 10.93 -4.62
C ARG A 180 0.40 9.72 -5.38
N THR A 181 1.28 8.97 -6.03
CA THR A 181 0.97 7.82 -6.87
C THR A 181 1.25 6.47 -6.21
N SER A 182 1.43 6.45 -4.88
CA SER A 182 1.71 5.22 -4.11
C SER A 182 0.66 4.95 -3.02
N THR A 183 0.37 3.70 -2.70
CA THR A 183 -0.39 3.35 -1.50
C THR A 183 0.41 3.54 -0.21
N HIS A 184 1.74 3.55 -0.31
CA HIS A 184 2.68 3.53 0.81
C HIS A 184 3.12 4.93 1.22
N TRP A 185 3.53 5.07 2.49
CA TRP A 185 4.33 6.23 2.90
C TRP A 185 5.66 6.25 2.15
N ASN A 186 6.31 7.40 2.09
CA ASN A 186 7.69 7.51 1.61
C ASN A 186 8.68 7.43 2.78
N ALA A 187 9.98 7.56 2.51
CA ALA A 187 11.01 7.43 3.55
C ALA A 187 10.85 8.47 4.68
N TRP A 188 10.29 9.65 4.37
CA TRP A 188 10.03 10.67 5.39
C TRP A 188 8.86 10.28 6.30
N GLY A 189 7.75 9.79 5.73
CA GLY A 189 6.64 9.23 6.51
C GLY A 189 7.08 8.03 7.36
N ALA A 190 7.91 7.14 6.78
CA ALA A 190 8.50 6.00 7.47
C ALA A 190 9.41 6.43 8.63
N ASN A 191 10.22 7.47 8.47
CA ASN A 191 11.07 8.03 9.53
C ASN A 191 10.26 8.47 10.76
N LEU A 192 9.10 9.09 10.54
CA LEU A 192 8.21 9.50 11.64
C LEU A 192 7.56 8.28 12.31
N ALA A 193 7.08 7.33 11.51
CA ALA A 193 6.45 6.12 12.01
C ALA A 193 7.42 5.26 12.83
N GLN A 194 8.62 4.99 12.30
CA GLN A 194 9.62 4.18 13.00
C GLN A 194 10.07 4.85 14.30
N ALA A 195 10.25 6.17 14.32
CA ALA A 195 10.64 6.89 15.53
C ALA A 195 9.56 6.76 16.62
N ALA A 196 8.28 6.92 16.26
CA ALA A 196 7.17 6.74 17.19
C ALA A 196 7.10 5.30 17.73
N ILE A 197 7.23 4.30 16.85
CA ILE A 197 7.25 2.88 17.23
C ILE A 197 8.42 2.60 18.18
N ALA A 198 9.63 3.03 17.83
CA ALA A 198 10.83 2.83 18.65
C ALA A 198 10.70 3.51 20.01
N THR A 199 10.18 4.74 20.06
CA THR A 199 9.90 5.45 21.32
C THR A 199 8.91 4.69 22.21
N THR A 200 7.82 4.19 21.64
CA THR A 200 6.84 3.39 22.41
C THR A 200 7.44 2.09 22.91
N LEU A 201 8.24 1.40 22.09
CA LEU A 201 8.89 0.15 22.47
C LEU A 201 10.01 0.36 23.49
N ALA A 202 10.72 1.50 23.47
CA ALA A 202 11.78 1.79 24.43
C ALA A 202 11.32 1.78 25.90
N ALA A 203 10.02 2.04 26.14
CA ALA A 203 9.42 1.91 27.47
C ALA A 203 9.36 0.44 27.96
N GLN A 204 9.28 -0.52 27.05
CA GLN A 204 9.29 -1.97 27.35
C GLN A 204 10.68 -2.59 27.18
N LEU A 205 11.50 -2.02 26.30
CA LEU A 205 12.83 -2.49 25.91
C LEU A 205 13.83 -1.32 25.96
N PRO A 206 14.40 -0.99 27.13
CA PRO A 206 15.29 0.17 27.28
C PRO A 206 16.55 0.15 26.42
N ALA A 207 16.90 -1.00 25.83
CA ALA A 207 17.99 -1.13 24.86
C ALA A 207 17.68 -0.48 23.50
N ILE A 208 16.40 -0.22 23.20
CA ILE A 208 16.01 0.51 21.99
C ILE A 208 16.31 1.99 22.20
N ALA A 209 17.20 2.53 21.37
CA ALA A 209 17.45 3.96 21.29
C ALA A 209 16.66 4.52 20.07
N PRO A 210 15.56 5.27 20.28
CA PRO A 210 14.80 5.84 19.18
C PRO A 210 15.65 6.86 18.42
N VAL A 211 15.69 6.73 17.10
CA VAL A 211 16.37 7.66 16.20
C VAL A 211 15.32 8.42 15.40
N ARG A 212 15.51 9.72 15.20
CA ARG A 212 14.72 10.52 14.28
C ARG A 212 15.65 11.26 13.34
N TYR A 213 15.55 10.95 12.06
CA TYR A 213 16.38 11.58 11.03
C TYR A 213 15.86 12.99 10.72
N ALA A 214 16.79 13.92 10.52
CA ALA A 214 16.52 15.31 10.18
C ALA A 214 16.32 15.47 8.67
N ALA A 215 15.78 16.60 8.22
CA ALA A 215 15.59 16.86 6.79
C ALA A 215 16.90 16.82 5.99
N THR A 216 18.04 17.15 6.62
CA THR A 216 19.39 17.08 6.03
C THR A 216 19.87 15.66 5.74
N ASP A 217 19.21 14.66 6.32
CA ASP A 217 19.52 13.24 6.14
C ASP A 217 18.80 12.64 4.92
N PHE A 218 18.08 13.47 4.16
CA PHE A 218 17.32 13.04 2.98
C PHE A 218 17.73 13.83 1.75
N ARG A 219 17.69 13.14 0.61
CA ARG A 219 17.72 13.72 -0.73
C ARG A 219 16.44 13.37 -1.47
N PHE A 220 16.01 14.20 -2.41
CA PHE A 220 14.81 13.95 -3.20
C PHE A 220 15.22 13.44 -4.57
N GLU A 221 14.72 12.27 -4.95
CA GLU A 221 15.06 11.60 -6.21
C GLU A 221 13.81 11.24 -6.98
N LEU A 222 13.80 11.55 -8.29
CA LEU A 222 12.74 11.12 -9.19
C LEU A 222 12.82 9.59 -9.38
N GLY A 223 11.67 8.91 -9.35
CA GLY A 223 11.59 7.45 -9.48
C GLY A 223 12.01 6.67 -8.24
N ALA A 224 12.26 7.34 -7.11
CA ALA A 224 12.56 6.67 -5.83
C ALA A 224 11.30 6.21 -5.06
N GLY A 225 10.10 6.62 -5.50
CA GLY A 225 8.85 6.16 -4.93
C GLY A 225 8.49 4.74 -5.38
N ASN A 226 7.59 4.07 -4.65
CA ASN A 226 7.08 2.73 -5.02
C ASN A 226 6.10 2.78 -6.22
N GLU A 227 5.42 3.93 -6.40
CA GLU A 227 4.57 4.25 -7.57
C GLU A 227 3.56 3.16 -7.99
N ASP A 228 3.15 2.31 -7.04
CA ASP A 228 2.31 1.14 -7.30
C ASP A 228 0.95 1.49 -7.94
N LEU A 229 0.33 2.61 -7.58
CA LEU A 229 -0.93 3.06 -8.19
C LEU A 229 -0.71 3.58 -9.63
N ALA A 230 0.42 4.22 -9.93
CA ALA A 230 0.75 4.61 -11.31
C ALA A 230 0.98 3.39 -12.20
N VAL A 231 1.66 2.36 -11.67
CA VAL A 231 1.83 1.06 -12.34
C VAL A 231 0.47 0.40 -12.60
N MET A 232 -0.43 0.36 -11.59
CA MET A 232 -1.78 -0.19 -11.75
C MET A 232 -2.62 0.53 -12.80
N MET A 233 -2.38 1.82 -13.03
CA MET A 233 -3.05 2.61 -14.07
C MET A 233 -2.31 2.64 -15.40
N SER A 234 -1.12 2.03 -15.49
CA SER A 234 -0.27 2.03 -16.68
C SER A 234 -0.01 3.44 -17.25
N VAL A 235 0.29 4.39 -16.36
CA VAL A 235 0.57 5.80 -16.72
C VAL A 235 2.05 6.18 -16.63
N GLY A 236 2.94 5.20 -16.42
CA GLY A 236 4.39 5.39 -16.33
C GLY A 236 4.77 6.52 -15.36
N ASP A 237 5.80 7.28 -15.73
CA ASP A 237 6.39 8.30 -14.86
C ASP A 237 5.71 9.68 -14.97
N GLU A 238 4.62 9.79 -15.73
CA GLU A 238 3.94 11.06 -16.04
C GLU A 238 3.49 11.83 -14.78
N PHE A 239 3.15 11.10 -13.73
CA PHE A 239 2.64 11.64 -12.47
C PHE A 239 3.65 11.48 -11.33
N SER A 240 4.85 11.03 -11.63
CA SER A 240 5.91 10.78 -10.66
C SER A 240 6.46 12.10 -10.11
N GLN A 241 6.87 12.05 -8.85
CA GLN A 241 7.45 13.19 -8.16
C GLN A 241 8.70 12.75 -7.42
N PRO A 242 9.67 13.66 -7.21
CA PRO A 242 10.81 13.36 -6.36
C PRO A 242 10.33 12.90 -4.98
N SER A 243 10.79 11.71 -4.56
CA SER A 243 10.48 11.12 -3.26
C SER A 243 11.71 11.21 -2.36
N PRO A 244 11.54 11.44 -1.04
CA PRO A 244 12.68 11.49 -0.12
C PRO A 244 13.33 10.10 0.00
N VAL A 245 14.65 10.08 -0.10
CA VAL A 245 15.53 8.94 0.09
C VAL A 245 16.47 9.25 1.25
N LEU A 246 16.51 8.36 2.25
CA LEU A 246 17.43 8.49 3.37
C LEU A 246 18.86 8.28 2.86
N THR A 247 19.76 9.23 3.15
CA THR A 247 21.17 9.17 2.74
C THR A 247 22.09 8.67 3.84
N VAL A 248 21.59 8.59 5.07
CA VAL A 248 22.33 8.03 6.20
C VAL A 248 22.33 6.51 6.10
N GLU A 249 23.50 5.91 6.22
CA GLU A 249 23.61 4.46 6.30
C GLU A 249 22.90 3.96 7.56
N LEU A 250 21.93 3.07 7.35
CA LEU A 250 21.26 2.40 8.45
C LEU A 250 22.25 1.43 9.13
N PRO A 251 22.18 1.28 10.47
CA PRO A 251 22.99 0.28 11.16
C PRO A 251 22.74 -1.11 10.56
N ALA A 252 23.79 -1.92 10.47
CA ALA A 252 23.69 -3.27 9.93
C ALA A 252 22.69 -4.08 10.75
N CYS A 253 21.59 -4.49 10.13
CA CYS A 253 20.65 -5.43 10.72
C CYS A 253 21.17 -6.85 10.49
N GLU A 254 21.41 -7.60 11.55
CA GLU A 254 21.64 -9.04 11.44
C GLU A 254 20.31 -9.72 11.11
N ARG A 255 20.16 -10.17 9.85
CA ARG A 255 19.02 -11.01 9.47
C ARG A 255 19.25 -12.42 10.02
N GLN A 256 18.71 -12.70 11.20
CA GLN A 256 18.60 -14.07 11.68
C GLN A 256 17.37 -14.74 11.05
N VAL A 257 17.61 -15.58 10.05
CA VAL A 257 16.58 -16.52 9.58
C VAL A 257 16.55 -17.66 10.59
N LEU A 258 15.48 -17.72 11.39
CA LEU A 258 15.27 -18.86 12.27
C LEU A 258 15.00 -20.09 11.39
N GLU A 259 16.00 -20.96 11.25
CA GLU A 259 15.83 -22.29 10.67
C GLU A 259 14.85 -23.07 11.57
N ASP A 260 13.88 -23.73 10.94
CA ASP A 260 12.74 -24.43 11.56
C ASP A 260 11.56 -23.55 12.06
N LYS A 261 10.74 -23.12 11.10
CA LYS A 261 9.29 -23.26 11.28
C LYS A 261 8.75 -24.20 10.21
N PRO A 262 8.29 -25.43 10.55
CA PRO A 262 7.56 -26.23 9.59
C PRO A 262 6.38 -25.41 9.07
N TYR A 263 6.18 -25.42 7.76
CA TYR A 263 5.11 -24.73 7.07
C TYR A 263 3.77 -25.06 7.75
N ARG A 264 3.21 -24.12 8.54
CA ARG A 264 1.91 -24.33 9.18
C ARG A 264 0.83 -24.12 8.13
N PHE A 265 0.02 -25.15 7.90
CA PHE A 265 -1.17 -25.07 7.05
C PHE A 265 -2.08 -23.90 7.51
N ARG A 266 -2.65 -23.17 6.54
CA ARG A 266 -3.80 -22.28 6.74
C ARG A 266 -4.90 -23.07 7.47
N GLY A 267 -5.03 -22.87 8.78
CA GLY A 267 -6.01 -23.60 9.60
C GLY A 267 -5.59 -23.82 11.07
N GLN A 268 -4.30 -23.83 11.38
CA GLN A 268 -3.86 -23.81 12.78
C GLN A 268 -3.92 -22.38 13.31
N ARG A 269 -4.78 -22.09 14.30
CA ARG A 269 -4.77 -20.81 15.00
C ARG A 269 -3.42 -20.66 15.70
N PRO A 270 -2.57 -19.69 15.35
CA PRO A 270 -1.37 -19.44 16.13
C PRO A 270 -1.79 -18.98 17.54
N PHE A 271 -0.95 -19.22 18.56
CA PHE A 271 -1.15 -18.74 19.94
C PHE A 271 -2.17 -19.49 20.82
N GLN A 272 -2.58 -20.72 20.48
CA GLN A 272 -3.32 -21.57 21.43
C GLN A 272 -2.40 -22.09 22.53
N THR A 273 -2.66 -21.67 23.77
CA THR A 273 -2.15 -22.31 24.98
C THR A 273 -3.02 -23.54 25.27
N THR A 274 -2.40 -24.71 25.44
CA THR A 274 -2.92 -25.74 26.35
C THR A 274 -2.97 -25.19 27.76
#